data_AF-A0A554KNH5-F1
#
_entry.id   AF-A0A554KNH5-F1
#
_cell.length_a   1.000
_cell.length_b   1.000
_cell.length_c   1.000
_cell.angle_alpha   90.00
_cell.angle_beta   90.00
_cell.angle_gamma   90.00
#
_symmetry.space_group_name_H-M   'P 1'
#
loop_
_entity.id
_entity.type
_entity.pdbx_description
1 polymer ?
#
loop_
_entity_poly.entity_id
_entity_poly.type
_entity_poly.pdbx_seq_one_letter_code
_entity_poly.pdbx_strand_id
1 'polypeptide(L)'
;MKKLLIGFGAVAIALVGASMFAAFEAHVVNVTARIENALSVPTTRITFGTVFPQEHLNKPLQVSLSQSFLDEDRVDDIEYFIRQKPKCAITEQDGTVLVGEAVAGHVFPGTAFVILSKTGITNTGSHASVITGNIGSSPITAAAMDGVFCSGPDEITGTIYGVDAAYVGSGDQSCFAGNPPLANKTLVDNAILTMEAEYTDIAGRAPVDFTELNAGNLGGQVLVPGIYKWSSDVIIPTNVTLSGGA
;
A
#
# COMPACT_ATOMS: atom_id res chain seq x y z
N MET A 1 -2.97 60.40 46.80
CA MET A 1 -2.33 60.68 45.50
C MET A 1 -1.35 59.59 45.02
N LYS A 2 -0.65 58.85 45.89
CA LYS A 2 0.29 57.78 45.45
C LYS A 2 -0.37 56.52 44.83
N LYS A 3 -1.56 56.11 45.29
CA LYS A 3 -2.25 54.90 44.77
C LYS A 3 -2.82 55.08 43.35
N LEU A 4 -3.16 56.32 42.97
CA LEU A 4 -3.71 56.63 41.64
C LEU A 4 -2.61 56.69 40.56
N LEU A 5 -1.39 57.12 40.92
CA LEU A 5 -0.24 57.17 40.00
C LEU A 5 0.27 55.78 39.61
N ILE A 6 0.20 54.80 40.52
CA ILE A 6 0.63 53.42 40.24
C ILE A 6 -0.35 52.74 39.26
N GLY A 7 -1.65 53.03 39.37
CA GLY A 7 -2.67 52.52 38.44
C GLY A 7 -2.50 53.05 37.02
N PHE A 8 -2.21 54.36 36.87
CA PHE A 8 -1.94 54.95 35.55
C PHE A 8 -0.64 54.45 34.93
N GLY A 9 0.41 54.24 35.74
CA GLY A 9 1.67 53.66 35.27
C GLY A 9 1.51 52.22 34.76
N ALA A 10 0.71 51.40 35.45
CA ALA A 10 0.43 50.03 35.03
C ALA A 10 -0.39 49.97 33.72
N VAL A 11 -1.37 50.86 33.57
CA VAL A 11 -2.19 50.93 32.34
C VAL A 11 -1.37 51.45 31.15
N ALA A 12 -0.49 52.43 31.36
CA ALA A 12 0.40 52.93 30.31
C ALA A 12 1.41 51.86 29.84
N ILE A 13 1.97 51.08 30.75
CA ILE A 13 2.88 49.97 30.41
C ILE A 13 2.12 48.85 29.69
N ALA A 14 0.87 48.56 30.08
CA ALA A 14 0.04 47.58 29.40
C ALA A 14 -0.35 48.02 27.97
N LEU A 15 -0.65 49.30 27.76
CA LEU A 15 -0.98 49.85 26.43
C LEU A 15 0.23 49.86 25.49
N VAL A 16 1.41 50.26 26.00
CA VAL A 16 2.65 50.24 25.21
C VAL A 16 3.09 48.79 24.94
N GLY A 17 3.00 47.90 25.94
CA GLY A 17 3.30 46.48 25.78
C GLY A 17 2.40 45.79 24.76
N ALA A 18 1.09 46.06 24.80
CA ALA A 18 0.13 45.49 23.85
C ALA A 18 0.42 45.92 22.40
N SER A 19 0.84 47.17 22.19
CA SER A 19 1.22 47.65 20.85
C SER A 19 2.53 47.04 20.31
N MET A 20 3.47 46.64 21.19
CA MET A 20 4.69 45.94 20.78
C MET A 20 4.47 44.46 20.46
N PHE A 21 3.41 43.84 20.99
CA PHE A 21 3.03 42.46 20.63
C PHE A 21 2.20 42.37 19.34
N ALA A 22 1.60 43.48 18.88
CA ALA A 22 0.85 43.51 17.62
C ALA A 22 1.74 43.64 16.36
N ALA A 23 3.04 43.97 16.52
CA ALA A 23 3.96 44.16 15.40
C ALA A 23 4.74 42.89 14.99
N PHE A 24 4.53 41.76 15.69
CA PHE A 24 5.03 40.46 15.26
C PHE A 24 3.92 39.64 14.64
N GLU A 25 3.37 40.14 13.53
CA GLU A 25 2.80 39.26 12.52
C GLU A 25 4.01 38.55 11.87
N ALA A 26 4.40 37.42 12.46
CA ALA A 26 5.29 36.50 11.79
C ALA A 26 4.55 36.05 10.52
N HIS A 27 4.85 36.68 9.39
CA HIS A 27 4.47 36.15 8.10
C HIS A 27 5.26 34.86 7.93
N VAL A 28 4.70 33.76 8.42
CA VAL A 28 5.21 32.42 8.15
C VAL A 28 4.97 32.21 6.67
N VAL A 29 5.96 32.59 5.86
CA VAL A 29 6.04 32.14 4.47
C VAL A 29 6.29 30.64 4.59
N ASN A 30 5.23 29.86 4.46
CA ASN A 30 5.33 28.42 4.41
C ASN A 30 5.98 28.08 3.04
N VAL A 31 7.31 28.14 2.97
CA VAL A 31 8.07 27.73 1.78
C VAL A 31 8.12 26.21 1.79
N THR A 32 7.01 25.57 1.43
CA THR A 32 7.02 24.16 1.07
C THR A 32 7.53 24.10 -0.36
N ALA A 33 8.82 23.84 -0.54
CA ALA A 33 9.39 23.60 -1.87
C ALA A 33 8.83 22.26 -2.38
N ARG A 34 7.76 22.35 -3.18
CA ARG A 34 7.15 21.21 -3.86
C ARG A 34 7.68 21.18 -5.29
N ILE A 35 8.78 20.47 -5.51
CA ILE A 35 9.31 20.24 -6.84
C ILE A 35 8.62 18.98 -7.39
N GLU A 36 7.53 19.19 -8.12
CA GLU A 36 6.96 18.12 -8.95
C GLU A 36 7.66 18.14 -10.31
N ASN A 37 8.04 16.96 -10.81
CA ASN A 37 8.55 16.80 -12.17
C ASN A 37 9.88 17.52 -12.45
N ALA A 38 10.92 17.46 -11.62
CA ALA A 38 12.24 18.03 -11.99
C ALA A 38 13.00 17.24 -13.09
N LEU A 39 12.60 15.99 -13.32
CA LEU A 39 13.32 15.05 -14.17
C LEU A 39 12.40 14.54 -15.27
N SER A 40 12.92 14.44 -16.48
CA SER A 40 12.32 13.72 -17.60
C SER A 40 13.14 12.46 -17.87
N VAL A 41 12.49 11.30 -17.76
CA VAL A 41 13.09 9.99 -18.06
C VAL A 41 12.13 9.24 -18.98
N PRO A 42 12.60 8.70 -20.12
CA PRO A 42 11.79 7.85 -20.96
C PRO A 42 11.26 6.65 -20.17
N THR A 43 9.96 6.45 -20.18
CA THR A 43 9.27 5.29 -19.58
C THR A 43 9.32 4.06 -20.49
N THR A 44 9.79 4.23 -21.73
CA THR A 44 9.90 3.17 -22.71
C THR A 44 10.91 2.11 -22.28
N ARG A 45 10.51 0.85 -22.38
CA ARG A 45 11.36 -0.30 -22.07
C ARG A 45 12.58 -0.37 -22.98
N ILE A 46 13.77 -0.45 -22.40
CA ILE A 46 15.02 -0.75 -23.12
C ILE A 46 15.22 -2.26 -23.15
N THR A 47 15.07 -2.87 -24.32
CA THR A 47 15.30 -4.31 -24.53
C THR A 47 16.61 -4.52 -25.28
N PHE A 48 17.49 -5.37 -24.75
CA PHE A 48 18.77 -5.72 -25.39
C PHE A 48 18.66 -6.94 -26.32
N GLY A 49 17.57 -7.70 -26.24
CA GLY A 49 17.35 -8.88 -27.08
C GLY A 49 18.28 -10.04 -26.70
N THR A 50 18.49 -10.98 -27.63
CA THR A 50 19.50 -12.02 -27.50
C THR A 50 20.86 -11.41 -27.76
N VAL A 51 21.73 -11.40 -26.74
CA VAL A 51 23.12 -10.94 -26.85
C VAL A 51 24.02 -12.17 -26.90
N PHE A 52 24.88 -12.27 -27.91
CA PHE A 52 25.82 -13.40 -28.02
C PHE A 52 26.92 -13.33 -26.94
N PRO A 53 27.54 -14.46 -26.57
CA PRO A 53 28.74 -14.42 -25.72
C PRO A 53 29.81 -13.53 -26.38
N GLN A 54 30.31 -12.53 -25.64
CA GLN A 54 31.27 -11.50 -26.07
C GLN A 54 30.69 -10.31 -26.86
N GLU A 55 29.39 -10.29 -27.16
CA GLU A 55 28.75 -9.12 -27.77
C GLU A 55 28.40 -8.07 -26.68
N HIS A 56 28.81 -6.83 -26.90
CA HIS A 56 28.47 -5.70 -26.03
C HIS A 56 27.49 -4.78 -26.75
N LEU A 57 26.25 -4.73 -26.27
CA LEU A 57 25.22 -3.82 -26.79
C LEU A 57 25.00 -2.66 -25.82
N ASN A 58 25.36 -1.45 -26.25
CA ASN A 58 25.14 -0.23 -25.49
C ASN A 58 23.88 0.48 -26.01
N LYS A 59 22.92 0.77 -25.11
CA LYS A 59 21.75 1.58 -25.42
C LYS A 59 21.69 2.79 -24.49
N PRO A 60 21.58 4.02 -25.01
CA PRO A 60 21.52 5.20 -24.16
C PRO A 60 20.20 5.24 -23.39
N LEU A 61 20.26 5.53 -22.09
CA LEU A 61 19.13 5.96 -21.28
C LEU A 61 19.25 7.46 -21.11
N GLN A 62 18.38 8.22 -21.77
CA GLN A 62 18.37 9.67 -21.61
C GLN A 62 17.73 10.03 -20.27
N VAL A 63 18.43 10.83 -19.49
CA VAL A 63 17.92 11.43 -18.26
C VAL A 63 18.20 12.93 -18.40
N SER A 64 17.15 13.75 -18.38
CA SER A 64 17.30 15.19 -18.53
C SER A 64 16.44 15.94 -17.52
N LEU A 65 16.74 17.22 -17.33
CA LEU A 65 15.83 18.12 -16.64
C LEU A 65 14.51 18.17 -17.41
N SER A 66 13.41 18.28 -16.67
CA SER A 66 12.10 18.50 -17.28
C SER A 66 11.99 19.92 -17.82
N GLN A 67 11.07 20.12 -18.75
CA GLN A 67 10.80 21.47 -19.26
C GLN A 67 10.29 22.39 -18.13
N SER A 68 9.43 21.87 -17.25
CA SER A 68 8.90 22.66 -16.13
C SER A 68 9.97 23.12 -15.15
N PHE A 69 11.08 22.39 -15.02
CA PHE A 69 12.22 22.84 -14.22
C PHE A 69 13.05 23.89 -14.96
N LEU A 70 13.30 23.69 -16.25
CA LEU A 70 14.05 24.65 -17.08
C LEU A 70 13.34 26.01 -17.21
N ASP A 71 12.01 26.03 -17.09
CA ASP A 71 11.20 27.25 -17.17
C ASP A 71 11.14 28.03 -15.84
N GLU A 72 11.65 27.48 -14.74
CA GLU A 72 11.67 28.14 -13.42
C GLU A 72 12.95 28.96 -13.25
N ASP A 73 12.81 30.23 -12.91
CA ASP A 73 13.93 31.18 -12.76
C ASP A 73 14.47 31.29 -11.32
N ARG A 74 13.80 30.64 -10.36
CA ARG A 74 14.14 30.70 -8.93
C ARG A 74 15.03 29.58 -8.43
N VAL A 75 15.25 28.54 -9.23
CA VAL A 75 16.03 27.35 -8.88
C VAL A 75 17.03 27.05 -9.98
N ASP A 76 18.25 26.66 -9.62
CA ASP A 76 19.37 26.50 -10.58
C ASP A 76 20.01 25.11 -10.42
N ASP A 77 20.27 24.70 -9.18
CA ASP A 77 20.98 23.46 -8.89
C ASP A 77 20.05 22.28 -8.57
N ILE A 78 20.34 21.12 -9.17
CA ILE A 78 19.78 19.83 -8.77
C ILE A 78 20.92 18.83 -8.56
N GLU A 79 20.96 18.23 -7.38
CA GLU A 79 21.75 17.03 -7.11
C GLU A 79 20.85 15.79 -7.18
N TYR A 80 21.25 14.78 -7.94
CA TYR A 80 20.48 13.53 -8.09
C TYR A 80 21.33 12.29 -7.77
N PHE A 81 20.66 11.27 -7.23
CA PHE A 81 21.23 9.95 -7.01
C PHE A 81 20.35 8.87 -7.66
N ILE A 82 20.81 8.31 -8.77
CA ILE A 82 20.06 7.27 -9.51
C ILE A 82 20.35 5.91 -8.86
N ARG A 83 19.32 5.30 -8.27
CA ARG A 83 19.37 3.93 -7.74
C ARG A 83 18.74 2.98 -8.74
N GLN A 84 19.51 2.00 -9.22
CA GLN A 84 18.94 0.85 -9.92
C GLN A 84 18.36 -0.11 -8.87
N LYS A 85 17.05 -0.24 -8.82
CA LYS A 85 16.37 -1.29 -8.08
C LYS A 85 15.68 -2.24 -9.08
N PRO A 86 15.78 -3.56 -8.91
CA PRO A 86 14.94 -4.47 -9.69
C PRO A 86 13.47 -4.11 -9.45
N LYS A 87 12.70 -3.93 -10.53
CA LYS A 87 11.26 -3.70 -10.42
C LYS A 87 10.56 -5.00 -10.04
N CYS A 88 9.61 -4.91 -9.11
CA CYS A 88 8.75 -6.02 -8.68
C CYS A 88 7.95 -6.64 -9.83
N ALA A 89 7.61 -5.84 -10.85
CA ALA A 89 6.96 -6.31 -12.06
C ALA A 89 7.40 -5.44 -13.23
N ILE A 90 7.36 -6.00 -14.43
CA ILE A 90 7.60 -5.24 -15.64
C ILE A 90 6.27 -4.61 -16.04
N THR A 91 6.29 -3.31 -16.28
CA THR A 91 5.10 -2.56 -16.70
C THR A 91 5.29 -1.91 -18.07
N GLU A 92 4.20 -1.82 -18.81
CA GLU A 92 4.01 -1.10 -20.06
C GLU A 92 2.98 0.03 -19.85
N GLN A 93 2.83 0.90 -20.85
CA GLN A 93 1.94 2.09 -20.82
C GLN A 93 2.15 2.95 -19.56
N ASP A 94 3.36 3.50 -19.41
CA ASP A 94 3.73 4.38 -18.29
C ASP A 94 3.52 3.79 -16.89
N GLY A 95 3.60 2.47 -16.77
CA GLY A 95 3.48 1.80 -15.48
C GLY A 95 2.11 1.22 -15.18
N THR A 96 1.13 1.39 -16.08
CA THR A 96 -0.27 1.04 -15.81
C THR A 96 -0.65 -0.39 -16.18
N VAL A 97 0.10 -1.03 -17.09
CA VAL A 97 -0.16 -2.40 -17.56
C VAL A 97 0.99 -3.31 -17.19
N LEU A 98 0.74 -4.49 -16.60
CA LEU A 98 1.79 -5.48 -16.34
C LEU A 98 2.16 -6.26 -17.62
N VAL A 99 3.44 -6.60 -17.75
CA VAL A 99 3.96 -7.45 -18.82
C VAL A 99 4.48 -8.75 -18.24
N GLY A 100 3.77 -9.84 -18.51
CA GLY A 100 4.04 -11.14 -17.88
C GLY A 100 3.67 -11.16 -16.40
N GLU A 101 4.23 -12.13 -15.68
CA GLU A 101 4.01 -12.28 -14.24
C GLU A 101 4.96 -11.37 -13.45
N ALA A 102 4.48 -10.79 -12.35
CA ALA A 102 5.29 -9.99 -11.45
C ALA A 102 6.38 -10.86 -10.80
N VAL A 103 7.65 -10.45 -10.90
CA VAL A 103 8.81 -11.16 -10.32
C VAL A 103 8.83 -11.06 -8.79
N ALA A 104 8.17 -10.05 -8.22
CA ALA A 104 7.74 -10.05 -6.82
C ALA A 104 6.23 -10.12 -6.83
N GLY A 105 5.67 -11.30 -6.54
CA GLY A 105 4.24 -11.48 -6.30
C GLY A 105 3.81 -10.58 -5.15
N HIS A 106 3.43 -9.35 -5.47
CA HIS A 106 3.00 -8.36 -4.50
C HIS A 106 2.01 -7.34 -5.08
N VAL A 107 1.76 -7.33 -6.39
CA VAL A 107 0.70 -6.50 -6.97
C VAL A 107 0.20 -7.12 -8.28
N PHE A 108 -1.05 -7.58 -8.29
CA PHE A 108 -1.83 -7.72 -9.52
C PHE A 108 -2.81 -6.55 -9.62
N PRO A 109 -2.85 -5.80 -10.75
CA PRO A 109 -3.86 -4.77 -11.03
C PRO A 109 -5.19 -5.39 -11.51
N GLY A 110 -5.62 -6.49 -10.88
CA GLY A 110 -6.83 -7.22 -11.23
C GLY A 110 -7.52 -7.74 -9.97
N THR A 111 -8.56 -7.01 -9.54
CA THR A 111 -9.43 -7.30 -8.38
C THR A 111 -8.69 -7.83 -7.14
N ALA A 112 -8.17 -6.91 -6.34
CA ALA A 112 -7.64 -7.25 -5.01
C ALA A 112 -8.72 -7.92 -4.17
N PHE A 113 -8.44 -9.13 -3.71
CA PHE A 113 -9.27 -9.83 -2.73
C PHE A 113 -8.82 -9.44 -1.33
N VAL A 114 -9.76 -8.98 -0.50
CA VAL A 114 -9.49 -8.73 0.93
C VAL A 114 -9.56 -10.02 1.75
N ILE A 115 -10.31 -11.02 1.26
CA ILE A 115 -10.34 -12.37 1.79
C ILE A 115 -10.31 -13.35 0.62
N LEU A 116 -9.35 -14.28 0.64
CA LEU A 116 -9.20 -15.31 -0.37
C LEU A 116 -8.96 -16.66 0.32
N SER A 117 -9.67 -17.70 -0.11
CA SER A 117 -9.62 -19.02 0.53
C SER A 117 -9.65 -20.16 -0.49
N LYS A 118 -9.11 -21.32 -0.10
CA LYS A 118 -9.27 -22.55 -0.90
C LYS A 118 -10.47 -23.39 -0.51
N THR A 119 -10.96 -23.22 0.72
CA THR A 119 -11.87 -24.18 1.37
C THR A 119 -13.17 -23.55 1.88
N GLY A 120 -13.45 -22.31 1.50
CA GLY A 120 -14.68 -21.60 1.87
C GLY A 120 -14.43 -20.42 2.80
N ILE A 121 -15.49 -19.64 3.00
CA ILE A 121 -15.50 -18.45 3.85
C ILE A 121 -16.82 -18.47 4.61
N THR A 122 -16.77 -18.41 5.93
CA THR A 122 -17.97 -18.41 6.77
C THR A 122 -17.94 -17.22 7.71
N ASN A 123 -19.08 -16.56 7.85
CA ASN A 123 -19.34 -15.64 8.95
C ASN A 123 -20.35 -16.30 9.89
N THR A 124 -20.16 -16.14 11.20
CA THR A 124 -20.97 -16.85 12.20
C THR A 124 -21.59 -15.85 13.18
N GLY A 125 -22.62 -16.30 13.90
CA GLY A 125 -23.26 -15.48 14.92
C GLY A 125 -24.21 -14.44 14.31
N SER A 126 -24.01 -13.16 14.64
CA SER A 126 -24.93 -12.07 14.26
C SER A 126 -24.64 -11.47 12.89
N HIS A 127 -23.65 -11.98 12.15
CA HIS A 127 -23.23 -11.43 10.84
C HIS A 127 -22.93 -9.92 10.86
N ALA A 128 -22.29 -9.44 11.94
CA ALA A 128 -21.95 -8.03 12.14
C ALA A 128 -20.54 -7.65 11.64
N SER A 129 -19.88 -8.54 10.90
CA SER A 129 -18.60 -8.26 10.26
C SER A 129 -18.79 -7.18 9.20
N VAL A 130 -17.79 -6.33 8.99
CA VAL A 130 -17.82 -5.29 7.94
C VAL A 130 -16.66 -5.54 6.99
N ILE A 131 -16.96 -6.06 5.80
CA ILE A 131 -15.99 -6.46 4.78
C ILE A 131 -16.06 -5.41 3.65
N THR A 132 -14.99 -4.66 3.44
CA THR A 132 -14.89 -3.71 2.32
C THR A 132 -13.85 -4.22 1.33
N GLY A 133 -14.33 -4.68 0.17
CA GLY A 133 -13.51 -5.29 -0.88
C GLY A 133 -14.03 -6.64 -1.33
N ASN A 134 -13.42 -7.19 -2.38
CA ASN A 134 -13.84 -8.46 -2.95
C ASN A 134 -13.38 -9.63 -2.09
N ILE A 135 -14.19 -10.68 -2.04
CA ILE A 135 -13.80 -11.94 -1.39
C ILE A 135 -13.96 -13.08 -2.38
N GLY A 136 -13.26 -14.19 -2.19
CA GLY A 136 -13.42 -15.33 -3.09
C GLY A 136 -12.88 -16.64 -2.57
N SER A 137 -13.40 -17.73 -3.15
CA SER A 137 -12.93 -19.07 -2.82
C SER A 137 -12.82 -19.95 -4.07
N SER A 138 -11.69 -20.66 -4.19
CA SER A 138 -11.41 -21.63 -5.26
C SER A 138 -10.34 -22.64 -4.82
N PRO A 139 -10.44 -23.94 -5.15
CA PRO A 139 -11.32 -24.57 -6.13
C PRO A 139 -12.65 -25.06 -5.57
N ILE A 140 -12.90 -24.86 -4.28
CA ILE A 140 -14.14 -25.30 -3.65
C ILE A 140 -15.36 -24.62 -4.28
N THR A 141 -16.49 -25.35 -4.31
CA THR A 141 -17.79 -24.83 -4.76
C THR A 141 -18.19 -23.56 -4.01
N ALA A 142 -18.91 -22.66 -4.69
CA ALA A 142 -19.37 -21.41 -4.08
C ALA A 142 -20.41 -21.65 -2.96
N ALA A 143 -20.96 -22.86 -2.85
CA ALA A 143 -21.79 -23.27 -1.71
C ALA A 143 -21.04 -23.21 -0.37
N ALA A 144 -19.70 -23.29 -0.35
CA ALA A 144 -18.90 -23.16 0.86
C ALA A 144 -18.72 -21.71 1.35
N MET A 145 -19.43 -20.77 0.74
CA MET A 145 -19.49 -19.35 1.15
C MET A 145 -20.91 -18.96 1.58
N ASP A 146 -21.81 -19.93 1.81
CA ASP A 146 -23.20 -19.69 2.20
C ASP A 146 -23.36 -18.92 3.52
N GLY A 147 -22.36 -18.94 4.40
CA GLY A 147 -22.34 -18.19 5.65
C GLY A 147 -21.94 -16.72 5.55
N VAL A 148 -21.69 -16.16 4.36
CA VAL A 148 -21.45 -14.72 4.16
C VAL A 148 -22.59 -14.16 3.33
N PHE A 149 -23.22 -13.07 3.75
CA PHE A 149 -24.47 -12.61 3.13
C PHE A 149 -24.31 -11.33 2.30
N CYS A 150 -25.01 -11.27 1.16
CA CYS A 150 -25.15 -10.05 0.36
C CYS A 150 -26.16 -9.05 0.94
N SER A 151 -27.11 -9.53 1.74
CA SER A 151 -28.37 -8.81 2.05
C SER A 151 -28.27 -7.77 3.17
N GLY A 152 -27.08 -7.30 3.53
CA GLY A 152 -26.93 -6.21 4.50
C GLY A 152 -26.21 -5.04 3.85
N PRO A 153 -26.64 -3.78 4.05
CA PRO A 153 -25.79 -2.63 3.74
C PRO A 153 -24.48 -2.61 4.55
N ASP A 154 -24.28 -3.56 5.48
CA ASP A 154 -23.18 -3.54 6.44
C ASP A 154 -22.22 -4.75 6.36
N GLU A 155 -22.63 -5.92 5.85
CA GLU A 155 -21.73 -7.10 5.91
C GLU A 155 -20.63 -7.05 4.85
N ILE A 156 -20.99 -6.90 3.58
CA ILE A 156 -20.02 -6.83 2.47
C ILE A 156 -20.31 -5.65 1.55
N THR A 157 -19.29 -4.82 1.37
CA THR A 157 -19.19 -3.81 0.32
C THR A 157 -18.14 -4.29 -0.69
N GLY A 158 -18.56 -5.14 -1.62
CA GLY A 158 -17.69 -5.78 -2.61
C GLY A 158 -18.38 -6.91 -3.35
N THR A 159 -17.61 -7.71 -4.09
CA THR A 159 -18.11 -8.87 -4.84
C THR A 159 -17.54 -10.17 -4.28
N ILE A 160 -18.41 -11.16 -4.10
CA ILE A 160 -18.07 -12.54 -3.74
C ILE A 160 -17.82 -13.31 -5.04
N TYR A 161 -16.60 -13.81 -5.24
CA TYR A 161 -16.25 -14.62 -6.41
C TYR A 161 -16.19 -16.11 -6.08
N GLY A 162 -16.78 -16.93 -6.95
CA GLY A 162 -16.79 -18.39 -6.78
C GLY A 162 -16.61 -19.13 -8.10
N VAL A 163 -16.34 -20.43 -7.99
CA VAL A 163 -16.02 -21.29 -9.15
C VAL A 163 -17.24 -21.77 -9.94
N ASP A 164 -18.44 -21.63 -9.37
CA ASP A 164 -19.73 -22.09 -9.90
C ASP A 164 -20.87 -21.16 -9.45
N ALA A 165 -22.12 -21.50 -9.75
CA ALA A 165 -23.29 -20.73 -9.37
C ALA A 165 -23.94 -21.19 -8.05
N ALA A 166 -23.23 -21.95 -7.22
CA ALA A 166 -23.83 -22.63 -6.06
C ALA A 166 -23.92 -21.78 -4.78
N TYR A 167 -23.52 -20.49 -4.84
CA TYR A 167 -23.68 -19.59 -3.72
C TYR A 167 -25.16 -19.29 -3.46
N VAL A 168 -25.62 -19.54 -2.24
CA VAL A 168 -27.00 -19.27 -1.82
C VAL A 168 -27.09 -18.08 -0.87
N GLY A 169 -26.11 -17.92 0.01
CA GLY A 169 -26.06 -16.85 1.01
C GLY A 169 -27.30 -16.85 1.92
N SER A 170 -27.81 -15.65 2.21
CA SER A 170 -29.07 -15.41 2.92
C SER A 170 -30.32 -15.54 2.03
N GLY A 171 -30.16 -16.07 0.82
CA GLY A 171 -31.16 -15.99 -0.25
C GLY A 171 -31.00 -14.76 -1.15
N ASP A 172 -30.05 -13.88 -0.87
CA ASP A 172 -29.62 -12.79 -1.76
C ASP A 172 -28.25 -13.10 -2.38
N GLN A 173 -28.17 -13.00 -3.70
CA GLN A 173 -26.97 -13.25 -4.51
C GLN A 173 -26.53 -12.01 -5.29
N SER A 174 -27.07 -10.82 -4.97
CA SER A 174 -26.80 -9.55 -5.66
C SER A 174 -25.32 -9.17 -5.70
N CYS A 175 -24.56 -9.57 -4.67
CA CYS A 175 -23.13 -9.33 -4.54
C CYS A 175 -22.25 -10.49 -5.03
N PHE A 176 -22.83 -11.52 -5.68
CA PHE A 176 -22.13 -12.73 -6.07
C PHE A 176 -21.80 -12.77 -7.58
N ALA A 177 -20.57 -13.20 -7.88
CA ALA A 177 -20.03 -13.40 -9.21
C ALA A 177 -19.44 -14.82 -9.35
N GLY A 178 -20.31 -15.75 -9.75
CA GLY A 178 -19.94 -17.15 -10.03
C GLY A 178 -19.71 -17.43 -11.51
N ASN A 179 -19.60 -18.71 -11.84
CA ASN A 179 -19.61 -19.21 -13.21
C ASN A 179 -20.99 -19.83 -13.53
N PRO A 180 -21.66 -19.43 -14.62
CA PRO A 180 -21.22 -18.48 -15.67
C PRO A 180 -21.33 -16.98 -15.28
N PRO A 181 -20.49 -16.09 -15.88
CA PRO A 181 -19.50 -16.38 -16.92
C PRO A 181 -18.20 -17.00 -16.39
N LEU A 182 -17.53 -17.78 -17.25
CA LEU A 182 -16.26 -18.43 -16.94
C LEU A 182 -15.18 -17.44 -16.46
N ALA A 183 -15.23 -16.19 -16.92
CA ALA A 183 -14.30 -15.13 -16.53
C ALA A 183 -14.22 -14.94 -15.00
N ASN A 184 -15.34 -15.05 -14.28
CA ASN A 184 -15.37 -14.90 -12.82
C ASN A 184 -14.61 -16.04 -12.12
N LYS A 185 -14.81 -17.27 -12.59
CA LYS A 185 -14.06 -18.43 -12.11
C LYS A 185 -12.57 -18.30 -12.40
N THR A 186 -12.20 -17.94 -13.63
CA THR A 186 -10.80 -17.77 -14.02
C THR A 186 -10.10 -16.71 -13.16
N LEU A 187 -10.80 -15.64 -12.81
CA LEU A 187 -10.29 -14.59 -11.94
C LEU A 187 -9.96 -15.13 -10.54
N VAL A 188 -10.87 -15.84 -9.89
CA VAL A 188 -10.60 -16.40 -8.53
C VAL A 188 -9.59 -17.55 -8.57
N ASP A 189 -9.56 -18.37 -9.62
CA ASP A 189 -8.54 -19.42 -9.80
C ASP A 189 -7.13 -18.80 -9.89
N ASN A 190 -6.95 -17.77 -10.71
CA ASN A 190 -5.67 -17.09 -10.87
C ASN A 190 -5.22 -16.40 -9.58
N ALA A 191 -6.16 -15.86 -8.79
CA ALA A 191 -5.86 -15.28 -7.50
C ALA A 191 -5.32 -16.33 -6.51
N ILE A 192 -5.87 -17.55 -6.51
CA ILE A 192 -5.37 -18.64 -5.66
C ILE A 192 -3.97 -19.09 -6.09
N LEU A 193 -3.72 -19.26 -7.39
CA LEU A 193 -2.39 -19.62 -7.90
C LEU A 193 -1.35 -18.56 -7.52
N THR A 194 -1.74 -17.29 -7.60
CA THR A 194 -0.91 -16.17 -7.16
C THR A 194 -0.59 -16.26 -5.68
N MET A 195 -1.61 -16.41 -4.82
CA MET A 195 -1.43 -16.51 -3.37
C MET A 195 -0.46 -17.64 -3.00
N GLU A 196 -0.53 -18.78 -3.69
CA GLU A 196 0.40 -19.92 -3.48
C GLU A 196 1.84 -19.58 -3.88
N ALA A 197 2.03 -18.88 -5.01
CA ALA A 197 3.33 -18.41 -5.44
C ALA A 197 3.92 -17.40 -4.44
N GLU A 198 3.10 -16.45 -3.97
CA GLU A 198 3.50 -15.44 -2.97
C GLU A 198 3.87 -16.07 -1.64
N TYR A 199 3.07 -17.03 -1.16
CA TYR A 199 3.38 -17.78 0.05
C TYR A 199 4.73 -18.48 -0.06
N THR A 200 5.00 -19.11 -1.21
CA THR A 200 6.26 -19.83 -1.46
C THR A 200 7.45 -18.87 -1.53
N ASP A 201 7.31 -17.72 -2.19
CA ASP A 201 8.34 -16.66 -2.21
C ASP A 201 8.67 -16.18 -0.80
N ILE A 202 7.65 -15.75 -0.03
CA ILE A 202 7.82 -15.21 1.32
C ILE A 202 8.46 -16.24 2.25
N ALA A 203 8.01 -17.49 2.20
CA ALA A 203 8.57 -18.57 3.02
C ALA A 203 10.06 -18.84 2.72
N GLY A 204 10.50 -18.56 1.49
CA GLY A 204 11.86 -18.78 1.01
C GLY A 204 12.81 -17.57 1.16
N ARG A 205 12.34 -16.41 1.64
CA ARG A 205 13.17 -15.19 1.67
C ARG A 205 14.39 -15.32 2.60
N ALA A 206 15.53 -14.87 2.07
CA ALA A 206 16.81 -14.77 2.76
C ALA A 206 17.58 -13.53 2.27
N PRO A 207 18.52 -12.98 3.07
CA PRO A 207 18.86 -13.37 4.44
C PRO A 207 17.73 -13.05 5.44
N VAL A 208 17.72 -13.76 6.58
CA VAL A 208 16.79 -13.51 7.69
C VAL A 208 17.45 -12.52 8.65
N ASP A 209 16.74 -11.43 8.98
CA ASP A 209 17.25 -10.39 9.89
C ASP A 209 17.07 -10.77 11.37
N PHE A 210 15.96 -11.44 11.69
CA PHE A 210 15.63 -11.85 13.06
C PHE A 210 15.16 -13.31 13.11
N THR A 211 15.78 -14.11 13.97
CA THR A 211 15.44 -15.53 14.15
C THR A 211 15.00 -15.78 15.59
N GLU A 212 13.86 -16.43 15.76
CA GLU A 212 13.28 -16.80 17.07
C GLU A 212 13.10 -15.62 18.04
N LEU A 213 12.76 -14.43 17.53
CA LEU A 213 12.58 -13.24 18.37
C LEU A 213 11.57 -13.54 19.49
N ASN A 214 12.03 -13.38 20.73
CA ASN A 214 11.29 -13.62 21.96
C ASN A 214 10.58 -14.99 22.01
N ALA A 215 11.18 -16.03 21.41
CA ALA A 215 10.62 -17.38 21.33
C ALA A 215 9.15 -17.41 20.82
N GLY A 216 8.81 -16.52 19.90
CA GLY A 216 7.49 -16.43 19.28
C GLY A 216 6.47 -15.57 20.04
N ASN A 217 6.79 -15.02 21.22
CA ASN A 217 5.87 -14.13 21.93
C ASN A 217 6.10 -12.66 21.57
N LEU A 218 5.22 -12.03 20.79
CA LEU A 218 5.40 -10.65 20.34
C LEU A 218 4.68 -9.62 21.21
N GLY A 219 4.13 -10.04 22.35
CA GLY A 219 3.46 -9.13 23.29
C GLY A 219 4.40 -8.02 23.78
N GLY A 220 4.00 -6.76 23.58
CA GLY A 220 4.75 -5.57 23.99
C GLY A 220 5.98 -5.26 23.15
N GLN A 221 6.24 -6.03 22.08
CA GLN A 221 7.43 -5.83 21.24
C GLN A 221 7.28 -4.61 20.32
N VAL A 222 8.42 -4.03 19.96
CA VAL A 222 8.55 -3.05 18.88
C VAL A 222 9.34 -3.71 17.74
N LEU A 223 8.68 -3.99 16.63
CA LEU A 223 9.27 -4.62 15.45
C LEU A 223 9.74 -3.54 14.49
N VAL A 224 11.01 -3.60 14.11
CA VAL A 224 11.61 -2.72 13.09
C VAL A 224 11.52 -3.39 11.71
N PRO A 225 11.75 -2.68 10.60
CA PRO A 225 11.72 -3.30 9.28
C PRO A 225 12.74 -4.44 9.18
N GLY A 226 12.30 -5.58 8.67
CA GLY A 226 13.16 -6.75 8.47
C GLY A 226 12.37 -8.04 8.22
N ILE A 227 13.09 -9.11 7.89
CA ILE A 227 12.58 -10.47 7.74
C ILE A 227 12.71 -11.20 9.07
N TYR A 228 11.57 -11.61 9.63
CA TYR A 228 11.49 -12.37 10.86
C TYR A 228 11.14 -13.83 10.61
N LYS A 229 11.82 -14.76 11.29
CA LYS A 229 11.58 -16.20 11.17
C LYS A 229 11.46 -16.88 12.53
N TRP A 230 10.44 -17.70 12.67
CA TRP A 230 10.25 -18.62 13.79
C TRP A 230 10.04 -20.04 13.27
N SER A 231 10.53 -21.02 14.03
CA SER A 231 10.25 -22.45 13.82
C SER A 231 9.11 -22.96 14.70
N SER A 232 8.69 -22.16 15.68
CA SER A 232 7.53 -22.39 16.54
C SER A 232 6.36 -21.45 16.20
N ASP A 233 5.22 -21.72 16.82
CA ASP A 233 4.07 -20.83 16.78
C ASP A 233 4.43 -19.45 17.35
N VAL A 234 3.77 -18.43 16.79
CA VAL A 234 3.89 -17.03 17.21
C VAL A 234 2.59 -16.61 17.89
N ILE A 235 2.70 -15.97 19.05
CA ILE A 235 1.58 -15.46 19.82
C ILE A 235 1.71 -13.95 20.04
N ILE A 236 0.56 -13.26 20.06
CA ILE A 236 0.48 -11.81 20.31
C ILE A 236 -0.52 -11.57 21.46
N PRO A 237 -0.13 -11.85 22.72
CA PRO A 237 -1.04 -11.74 23.87
C PRO A 237 -1.30 -10.30 24.31
N THR A 238 -0.45 -9.36 23.90
CA THR A 238 -0.60 -7.92 24.13
C THR A 238 -0.17 -7.16 22.87
N ASN A 239 -0.45 -5.85 22.82
CA ASN A 239 -0.15 -5.01 21.67
C ASN A 239 1.31 -5.16 21.19
N VAL A 240 1.49 -5.13 19.88
CA VAL A 240 2.78 -5.05 19.20
C VAL A 240 2.86 -3.70 18.47
N THR A 241 4.04 -3.10 18.41
CA THR A 241 4.30 -1.87 17.67
C THR A 241 5.15 -2.18 16.45
N LEU A 242 4.76 -1.70 15.27
CA LEU A 242 5.61 -1.71 14.08
C LEU A 242 6.25 -0.32 13.93
N SER A 243 7.58 -0.24 13.88
CA SER A 243 8.33 1.03 13.88
C SER A 243 9.33 1.07 12.73
N GLY A 244 8.99 1.79 11.65
CA GLY A 244 9.82 1.95 10.46
C GLY A 244 9.99 3.41 10.04
N GLY A 245 10.87 3.66 9.08
CA GLY A 245 11.01 4.99 8.46
C GLY A 245 9.85 5.32 7.51
N ALA A 246 9.73 6.60 7.15
CA ALA A 246 8.83 7.10 6.11
C ALA A 246 9.46 6.97 4.72
#